data_AF-A0AAV6J804-F1
#
_entry.id   AF-A0AAV6J804-F1
#
_cell.length_a   1.000
_cell.length_b   1.000
_cell.length_c   1.000
_cell.angle_alpha   90.00
_cell.angle_beta   90.00
_cell.angle_gamma   90.00
#
_symmetry.space_group_name_H-M   'P 1'
#
loop_
_entity.id
_entity.type
_entity.pdbx_description
1 polymer ?
#
loop_
_entity_poly.entity_id
_entity_poly.type
_entity_poly.pdbx_seq_one_letter_code
_entity_poly.pdbx_strand_id
1 'polypeptide(L)'
;MGGGIMARAVVQAYRQALMNASKNGVAQEAAQNIIRATKIMAEPEARQILGVTERSSWEEILQKYDHLFEKNAKNGSFYLQSKVHRAKECLEMEYRRAAERATGS
;
A
#
# COMPACT_ATOMS: atom_id res chain seq x y z
N MET A 1 -35.87 32.41 -21.08
CA MET A 1 -35.79 31.14 -20.31
C MET A 1 -34.77 30.24 -21.00
N GLY A 2 -33.65 29.85 -20.38
CA GLY A 2 -32.71 28.97 -21.10
C GLY A 2 -31.28 28.73 -20.58
N GLY A 3 -30.94 29.00 -19.31
CA GLY A 3 -29.55 28.80 -18.81
C GLY A 3 -29.34 27.67 -17.79
N GLY A 4 -30.40 27.22 -17.10
CA GLY A 4 -30.26 26.35 -15.91
C GLY A 4 -30.25 24.83 -16.16
N ILE A 5 -30.54 24.39 -17.39
CA ILE A 5 -30.76 22.97 -17.69
C ILE A 5 -29.44 22.25 -17.99
N MET A 6 -28.50 22.93 -18.67
CA MET A 6 -27.17 22.37 -19.00
C MET A 6 -26.32 22.13 -17.75
N ALA A 7 -26.28 23.07 -16.81
CA ALA A 7 -25.49 22.93 -15.59
C ALA A 7 -25.98 21.79 -14.68
N ARG A 8 -27.31 21.60 -14.56
CA ARG A 8 -27.89 20.51 -13.78
C ARG A 8 -27.64 19.15 -14.43
N ALA A 9 -27.68 19.06 -15.75
CA ALA A 9 -27.40 17.83 -16.47
C ALA A 9 -25.95 17.35 -16.27
N VAL A 10 -24.98 18.27 -16.25
CA VAL A 10 -23.57 17.93 -15.99
C VAL A 10 -23.37 17.45 -14.55
N VAL A 11 -23.97 18.12 -13.56
CA VAL A 11 -23.89 17.70 -12.15
C VAL A 11 -24.59 16.36 -11.94
N GLN A 12 -25.73 16.13 -12.58
CA GLN A 12 -26.44 14.85 -12.52
C GLN A 12 -25.66 13.73 -13.19
N ALA A 13 -25.05 13.98 -14.36
CA ALA A 13 -24.19 13.02 -15.04
C ALA A 13 -22.95 12.67 -14.20
N TYR A 14 -22.34 13.65 -13.54
CA TYR A 14 -21.21 13.42 -12.64
C TYR A 14 -21.60 12.58 -11.42
N ARG A 15 -22.73 12.90 -10.76
CA ARG A 15 -23.25 12.08 -9.65
C ARG A 15 -23.62 10.67 -10.11
N GLN A 16 -24.20 10.53 -11.30
CA GLN A 16 -24.54 9.24 -11.87
C GLN A 16 -23.28 8.43 -12.20
N ALA A 17 -22.23 9.06 -12.72
CA ALA A 17 -20.94 8.41 -12.97
C ALA A 17 -20.29 7.90 -11.67
N LEU A 18 -20.32 8.69 -10.59
CA LEU A 18 -19.84 8.26 -9.28
C LEU A 18 -20.65 7.08 -8.71
N MET A 19 -21.97 7.15 -8.80
CA MET A 19 -22.84 6.05 -8.34
C MET A 19 -22.64 4.78 -9.18
N ASN A 20 -22.48 4.92 -10.50
CA ASN A 20 -22.19 3.80 -11.40
C ASN A 20 -20.80 3.20 -11.14
N ALA A 21 -19.78 4.04 -10.86
CA ALA A 21 -18.44 3.56 -10.49
C ALA A 21 -18.45 2.75 -9.18
N SER A 22 -19.31 3.13 -8.22
CA SER A 22 -19.51 2.38 -6.97
C SER A 22 -20.33 1.10 -7.15
N LYS A 23 -21.26 1.04 -8.12
CA LYS A 23 -22.15 -0.12 -8.33
C LYS A 23 -21.61 -1.15 -9.32
N ASN A 24 -20.77 -0.73 -10.28
CA ASN A 24 -20.33 -1.58 -11.40
C ASN A 24 -18.93 -2.18 -11.21
N GLY A 25 -18.39 -2.20 -9.99
CA GLY A 25 -17.06 -2.77 -9.72
C GLY A 25 -15.88 -1.94 -10.23
N VAL A 26 -16.11 -0.84 -10.96
CA VAL A 26 -15.05 0.04 -11.50
C VAL A 26 -14.21 0.67 -10.37
N ALA A 27 -14.81 0.99 -9.23
CA ALA A 27 -14.07 1.42 -8.04
C ALA A 27 -13.13 0.32 -7.50
N GLN A 28 -13.59 -0.93 -7.52
CA GLN A 28 -12.80 -2.08 -7.10
C GLN A 28 -11.72 -2.43 -8.12
N GLU A 29 -11.99 -2.34 -9.42
CA GLU A 29 -11.00 -2.50 -10.49
C GLU A 29 -9.97 -1.38 -10.47
N ALA A 30 -10.37 -0.12 -10.29
CA ALA A 30 -9.44 1.00 -10.14
C ALA A 30 -8.57 0.83 -8.88
N ALA A 31 -9.16 0.44 -7.75
CA ALA A 31 -8.41 0.12 -6.53
C ALA A 31 -7.48 -1.08 -6.74
N GLN A 32 -7.93 -2.15 -7.39
CA GLN A 32 -7.10 -3.29 -7.74
C GLN A 32 -5.98 -2.90 -8.73
N ASN A 33 -6.25 -1.99 -9.67
CA ASN A 33 -5.27 -1.54 -10.64
C ASN A 33 -4.23 -0.63 -9.98
N ILE A 34 -4.64 0.20 -9.01
CA ILE A 34 -3.73 0.93 -8.12
C ILE A 34 -2.91 -0.07 -7.31
N ILE A 35 -3.50 -1.07 -6.68
CA ILE A 35 -2.82 -2.14 -5.93
C ILE A 35 -1.84 -2.93 -6.80
N ARG A 36 -2.20 -3.19 -8.07
CA ARG A 36 -1.33 -3.85 -9.06
C ARG A 36 -0.19 -2.93 -9.50
N ALA A 37 -0.46 -1.64 -9.69
CA ALA A 37 0.56 -0.62 -10.01
C ALA A 37 1.49 -0.38 -8.82
N THR A 38 0.98 -0.44 -7.59
CA THR A 38 1.72 -0.44 -6.33
C THR A 38 1.92 -1.87 -5.84
N LYS A 39 2.53 -2.74 -6.66
CA LYS A 39 2.75 -4.17 -6.37
C LYS A 39 2.95 -4.41 -4.86
N ILE A 40 1.89 -4.85 -4.17
CA ILE A 40 1.92 -5.06 -2.72
C ILE A 40 2.87 -6.24 -2.49
N MET A 41 3.92 -5.98 -1.72
CA MET A 41 4.88 -7.00 -1.31
C MET A 41 4.20 -7.99 -0.36
N ALA A 42 4.42 -9.29 -0.56
CA ALA A 42 3.94 -10.31 0.36
C ALA A 42 4.87 -10.39 1.58
N GLU A 43 4.32 -10.68 2.76
CA GLU A 43 5.10 -10.80 4.01
C GLU A 43 6.31 -11.76 3.89
N PRO A 44 6.18 -12.95 3.26
CA PRO A 44 7.33 -13.84 3.10
C PRO A 44 8.46 -13.23 2.24
N GLU A 45 8.12 -12.46 1.20
CA GLU A 45 9.10 -11.74 0.37
C GLU A 45 9.79 -10.64 1.21
N ALA A 46 9.03 -9.90 2.01
CA ALA A 46 9.57 -8.86 2.87
C ALA A 46 10.57 -9.41 3.90
N ARG A 47 10.23 -10.54 4.54
CA ARG A 47 11.12 -11.22 5.48
C ARG A 47 12.41 -11.71 4.82
N GLN A 48 12.31 -12.27 3.61
CA GLN A 48 13.48 -12.68 2.84
C GLN A 48 14.38 -11.50 2.46
N ILE A 49 13.80 -10.38 2.01
CA ILE A 49 14.56 -9.17 1.66
C ILE A 49 15.35 -8.63 2.86
N LEU A 50 14.75 -8.62 4.06
CA LEU A 50 15.41 -8.14 5.28
C LEU A 50 16.26 -9.21 5.97
N GLY A 51 16.19 -10.47 5.53
CA GLY A 51 16.92 -11.59 6.14
C GLY A 51 16.47 -11.87 7.58
N VAL A 52 15.17 -11.79 7.83
CA VAL A 52 14.55 -12.02 9.15
C VAL A 52 13.61 -13.22 9.11
N THR A 53 13.26 -13.74 10.29
CA THR A 53 12.34 -14.88 10.42
C THR A 53 11.00 -14.42 11.01
N GLU A 54 9.99 -15.28 11.01
CA GLU A 54 8.69 -15.01 11.67
C GLU A 54 8.82 -14.71 13.17
N ARG A 55 9.88 -15.20 13.82
CA ARG A 55 10.15 -15.01 15.25
C ARG A 55 10.96 -13.74 15.56
N SER A 56 11.44 -13.04 14.54
CA SER A 56 12.22 -11.83 14.73
C SER A 56 11.35 -10.74 15.37
N SER A 57 11.88 -10.14 16.42
CA SER A 57 11.31 -8.97 17.09
C SER A 57 11.26 -7.75 16.16
N TRP A 58 10.44 -6.76 16.52
CA TRP A 58 10.35 -5.52 15.75
C TRP A 58 11.69 -4.77 15.77
N GLU A 59 12.39 -4.80 16.89
CA GLU A 59 13.71 -4.20 17.07
C GLU A 59 14.75 -4.84 16.12
N GLU A 60 14.76 -6.17 16.01
CA GLU A 60 15.65 -6.88 15.07
C GLU A 60 15.33 -6.53 13.61
N ILE A 61 14.05 -6.40 13.26
CA ILE A 61 13.60 -5.98 11.92
C ILE A 61 14.12 -4.58 11.59
N LEU A 62 13.99 -3.62 12.53
CA LEU A 62 14.48 -2.25 12.34
C LEU A 62 16.00 -2.21 12.19
N GLN A 63 16.76 -2.94 13.03
CA GLN A 63 18.21 -3.02 12.91
C GLN A 63 18.66 -3.57 11.55
N LYS A 64 18.00 -4.62 11.05
CA LYS A 64 18.27 -5.18 9.72
C LYS A 64 17.93 -4.20 8.61
N TYR A 65 16.79 -3.52 8.72
CA TYR A 65 16.37 -2.49 7.79
C TYR A 65 17.40 -1.35 7.72
N ASP A 66 17.79 -0.76 8.83
CA ASP A 66 18.72 0.39 8.88
C ASP A 66 20.06 0.01 8.26
N HIS A 67 20.61 -1.15 8.62
CA HIS A 67 21.86 -1.66 8.05
C HIS A 67 21.77 -1.82 6.53
N LEU A 68 20.71 -2.46 6.03
CA LEU A 68 20.51 -2.67 4.59
C LEU A 68 20.25 -1.34 3.86
N PHE A 69 19.49 -0.44 4.45
CA PHE A 69 19.14 0.84 3.85
C PHE A 69 20.37 1.73 3.71
N GLU A 70 21.19 1.86 4.75
CA GLU A 70 22.44 2.61 4.70
C GLU A 70 23.44 2.01 3.71
N LYS A 71 23.58 0.68 3.70
CA LYS A 71 24.48 -0.01 2.77
C LYS A 71 24.05 0.21 1.31
N ASN A 72 22.75 0.13 1.03
CA ASN A 72 22.21 0.36 -0.31
C ASN A 72 22.21 1.84 -0.72
N ALA A 73 22.12 2.78 0.22
CA ALA A 73 22.28 4.20 -0.07
C ALA A 73 23.71 4.54 -0.55
N LYS A 74 24.72 3.83 -0.03
CA LYS A 74 26.13 4.03 -0.39
C LYS A 74 26.52 3.29 -1.67
N ASN A 75 26.17 2.01 -1.76
CA ASN A 75 26.70 1.08 -2.78
C ASN A 75 25.62 0.32 -3.55
N GLY A 76 24.34 0.61 -3.33
CA GLY A 76 23.21 -0.06 -3.96
C GLY A 76 22.62 0.72 -5.13
N SER A 77 21.47 0.26 -5.59
CA SER A 77 20.65 0.98 -6.58
C SER A 77 19.38 1.50 -5.93
N PHE A 78 18.77 2.51 -6.55
CA PHE A 78 17.45 3.01 -6.13
C PHE A 78 16.40 1.89 -6.08
N TYR A 79 16.49 0.90 -6.98
CA TYR A 79 15.59 -0.25 -6.98
C TYR A 79 15.78 -1.13 -5.73
N LEU A 80 17.02 -1.46 -5.37
CA LEU A 80 17.31 -2.25 -4.17
C LEU A 80 16.91 -1.52 -2.89
N GLN A 81 17.22 -0.23 -2.81
CA GLN A 81 16.80 0.61 -1.69
C GLN A 81 15.27 0.68 -1.59
N SER A 82 14.58 0.85 -2.72
CA SER A 82 13.11 0.82 -2.77
C SER A 82 12.55 -0.52 -2.29
N LYS A 83 13.17 -1.64 -2.65
CA LYS A 83 12.77 -2.98 -2.17
C LYS A 83 12.94 -3.13 -0.67
N VAL A 84 14.05 -2.68 -0.10
CA VAL A 84 14.29 -2.69 1.35
C VAL A 84 13.26 -1.82 2.07
N HIS A 85 12.95 -0.63 1.55
CA HIS A 85 11.91 0.24 2.11
C HIS A 85 10.52 -0.42 2.08
N ARG A 86 10.13 -0.98 0.95
CA ARG A 86 8.83 -1.65 0.79
C ARG A 86 8.69 -2.87 1.69
N ALA A 87 9.78 -3.59 1.94
CA ALA A 87 9.80 -4.70 2.89
C ALA A 87 9.50 -4.23 4.32
N LYS A 88 10.09 -3.11 4.76
CA LYS A 88 9.80 -2.53 6.07
C LYS A 88 8.35 -2.07 6.21
N GLU A 89 7.80 -1.38 5.21
CA GLU A 89 6.39 -0.97 5.19
C GLU A 89 5.44 -2.19 5.28
N CYS A 90 5.74 -3.26 4.55
CA CYS A 90 4.96 -4.50 4.58
C CYS A 90 4.92 -5.12 5.98
N LEU A 91 6.07 -5.27 6.64
CA LEU A 91 6.14 -5.85 7.99
C LEU A 91 5.54 -4.93 9.06
N GLU A 92 5.62 -3.60 8.89
CA GLU A 92 5.00 -2.62 9.80
C GLU A 92 3.46 -2.75 9.79
N MET A 93 2.87 -2.95 8.61
CA MET A 93 1.43 -3.20 8.48
C MET A 93 1.01 -4.48 9.22
N GLU A 94 1.77 -5.57 9.07
CA GLU A 94 1.45 -6.83 9.75
C GLU A 94 1.67 -6.76 11.26
N TYR A 95 2.71 -6.05 11.72
CA TYR A 95 2.96 -5.81 13.15
C TYR A 95 1.81 -5.01 13.78
N ARG A 96 1.36 -3.92 13.13
CA ARG A 96 0.21 -3.14 13.61
C ARG A 96 -1.07 -3.98 13.66
N ARG A 97 -1.34 -4.77 12.62
CA ARG A 97 -2.50 -5.70 12.59
C ARG A 97 -2.44 -6.71 13.73
N ALA A 98 -1.26 -7.26 14.04
CA ALA A 98 -1.09 -8.18 15.14
C ALA A 98 -1.35 -7.51 16.51
N ALA A 99 -0.87 -6.27 16.70
CA ALA A 99 -1.13 -5.50 17.91
C ALA A 99 -2.62 -5.18 18.10
N GLU A 100 -3.32 -4.79 17.03
CA GLU A 100 -4.77 -4.53 17.05
C GLU A 100 -5.57 -5.78 17.42
N ARG A 101 -5.21 -6.95 16.88
CA ARG A 101 -5.85 -8.24 17.24
C ARG A 101 -5.64 -8.59 18.72
N ALA A 102 -4.46 -8.31 19.26
CA ALA A 102 -4.14 -8.57 20.66
C ALA A 102 -4.88 -7.65 21.65
N THR A 103 -5.22 -6.43 21.21
CA THR A 103 -5.91 -5.43 22.05
C THR A 103 -7.43 -5.54 21.98
N GLY A 104 -7.97 -6.11 20.90
CA GLY A 104 -9.40 -6.31 20.68
C GLY A 104 -9.97 -7.65 21.18
N SER A 105 -9.21 -8.41 21.98
CA SER A 105 -9.62 -9.71 22.56
C SER A 105 -9.81 -9.60 24.07
#